data_AF-A0A0C9NH02-F1
#
_entry.id   AF-A0A0C9NH02-F1
#
_cell.length_a   1.000
_cell.length_b   1.000
_cell.length_c   1.000
_cell.angle_alpha   90.00
_cell.angle_beta   90.00
_cell.angle_gamma   90.00
#
_symmetry.space_group_name_H-M   'P 1'
#
loop_
_entity.id
_entity.type
_entity.pdbx_description
1 polymer ?
#
loop_
_entity_poly.entity_id
_entity_poly.type
_entity_poly.pdbx_seq_one_letter_code
_entity_poly.pdbx_strand_id
1 'polypeptide(L)'
;MGLERIVDIATDNRHLSAHRGFLIVSEERVEVGRVPLDDVGAVIVHAHGVTWSTNLIVALAERGAVMLLCGSNHSPAAICLPIDGHHAQNGRMRAQWEAGRPLSKQLWRALVVAKIRWQGAVLAANGHSATAFDHLARKVGSGDPENIEAQAARRYWPTLMGEAFRRDRDAQGANALLNYGYAVMRAACARAVVAAGLHPSIGVHHAHRGNPFALADDVIEPFRALVDALTIRLIAHDITGVTSEAKRAYAGLIAVDLMLDDGITTVWLAIQRTAQTLARSFQSGRATDLILPAPPLRAGTGRPGRIDRAMSPRLATTPIPASGAAQLSGYRLMWIFVMFDLPVTTKSESRAATKFRQYLLDEGFEKSQFSVYARFCSGKEQMEAYLRRIEANLPDKGEIHILSFTDRQYENIIRFAGQSRRQPRKNPDQLALF
;
A
#
# COMPACT_ATOMS: atom_id res chain seq x y z
N MET A 1 13.05 0.39 -4.42
CA MET A 1 12.28 0.53 -3.15
C MET A 1 11.65 -0.81 -2.83
N GLY A 2 11.75 -1.26 -1.58
CA GLY A 2 11.11 -2.48 -1.12
C GLY A 2 9.58 -2.41 -1.15
N LEU A 3 8.92 -3.56 -1.03
CA LEU A 3 7.48 -3.72 -0.96
C LEU A 3 6.99 -3.27 0.43
N GLU A 4 6.52 -2.04 0.50
CA GLU A 4 6.00 -1.45 1.74
C GLU A 4 4.63 -2.03 2.09
N ARG A 5 4.45 -2.46 3.34
CA ARG A 5 3.26 -3.09 3.88
C ARG A 5 2.40 -2.07 4.62
N ILE A 6 1.08 -2.18 4.46
CA ILE A 6 0.12 -1.53 5.36
C ILE A 6 -0.24 -2.55 6.44
N VAL A 7 -0.02 -2.18 7.70
CA VAL A 7 -0.44 -2.93 8.88
C VAL A 7 -1.77 -2.37 9.31
N ASP A 8 -2.85 -3.11 9.07
CA ASP A 8 -4.19 -2.75 9.52
C ASP A 8 -4.49 -3.42 10.86
N ILE A 9 -4.77 -2.63 11.91
CA ILE A 9 -5.09 -3.12 13.25
C ILE A 9 -6.60 -3.10 13.42
N ALA A 10 -7.24 -4.22 13.10
CA ALA A 10 -8.70 -4.35 13.02
C ALA A 10 -9.33 -5.00 14.25
N THR A 11 -8.52 -5.55 15.15
CA THR A 11 -8.97 -6.24 16.37
C THR A 11 -8.78 -5.35 17.59
N ASP A 12 -9.80 -5.32 18.45
CA ASP A 12 -9.81 -4.50 19.67
C ASP A 12 -8.76 -4.96 20.70
N ASN A 13 -8.43 -4.06 21.64
CA ASN A 13 -7.58 -4.32 22.81
C ASN A 13 -6.17 -4.86 22.48
N ARG A 14 -5.60 -4.40 21.35
CA ARG A 14 -4.21 -4.72 20.95
C ARG A 14 -3.22 -3.69 21.50
N HIS A 15 -2.05 -4.14 21.92
CA HIS A 15 -0.91 -3.28 22.25
C HIS A 15 0.17 -3.36 21.18
N LEU A 16 0.51 -2.21 20.60
CA LEU A 16 1.52 -2.07 19.56
C LEU A 16 2.82 -1.52 20.15
N SER A 17 3.95 -2.16 19.86
CA SER A 17 5.25 -1.68 20.34
C SER A 17 6.35 -1.93 19.32
N ALA A 18 7.43 -1.15 19.39
CA ALA A 18 8.65 -1.45 18.67
C ALA A 18 9.58 -2.29 19.55
N HIS A 19 10.09 -3.40 19.01
CA HIS A 19 11.10 -4.22 19.66
C HIS A 19 12.06 -4.81 18.61
N ARG A 20 13.36 -4.48 18.71
CA ARG A 20 14.43 -5.04 17.87
C ARG A 20 14.09 -5.00 16.37
N GLY A 21 13.83 -3.82 15.83
CA GLY A 21 13.52 -3.67 14.40
C GLY A 21 12.15 -4.22 13.95
N PHE A 22 11.30 -4.70 14.87
CA PHE A 22 9.94 -5.16 14.56
C PHE A 22 8.87 -4.29 15.22
N LEU A 23 7.76 -4.13 14.52
CA LEU A 23 6.46 -3.79 15.10
C LEU A 23 5.91 -5.08 15.70
N ILE A 24 5.65 -5.07 17.01
CA ILE A 24 5.07 -6.16 17.77
C ILE A 24 3.61 -5.82 18.08
N VAL A 25 2.72 -6.76 17.84
CA VAL A 25 1.31 -6.72 18.23
C VAL A 25 1.13 -7.71 19.37
N SER A 26 0.57 -7.27 20.50
CA SER A 26 0.29 -8.12 21.65
C SER A 26 -1.14 -7.99 22.16
N GLU A 27 -1.65 -9.07 22.76
CA GLU A 27 -2.91 -9.17 23.49
C GLU A 27 -2.56 -9.66 24.90
N GLU A 28 -2.98 -8.94 25.94
CA GLU A 28 -2.69 -9.31 27.34
C GLU A 28 -1.19 -9.59 27.61
N ARG A 29 -0.30 -8.83 26.97
CA ARG A 29 1.18 -8.99 27.00
C ARG A 29 1.73 -10.23 26.31
N VAL A 30 0.88 -11.02 25.66
CA VAL A 30 1.29 -12.13 24.79
C VAL A 30 1.43 -11.61 23.38
N GLU A 31 2.57 -11.84 22.75
CA GLU A 31 2.77 -11.49 21.34
C GLU A 31 1.86 -12.36 20.46
N VAL A 32 1.03 -11.69 19.65
CA VAL A 32 0.14 -12.32 18.67
C VAL A 32 0.64 -12.15 17.24
N GLY A 33 1.53 -11.18 16.98
CA GLY A 33 2.11 -10.98 15.67
C GLY A 33 3.29 -10.01 15.67
N ARG A 34 4.11 -10.08 14.62
CA ARG A 34 5.21 -9.15 14.38
C ARG A 34 5.39 -8.85 12.90
N VAL A 35 5.86 -7.65 12.58
CA VAL A 35 6.20 -7.21 11.23
C VAL A 35 7.52 -6.43 11.26
N PRO A 36 8.50 -6.69 10.37
CA PRO A 36 9.71 -5.88 10.29
C PRO A 36 9.36 -4.41 10.03
N LEU A 37 9.89 -3.48 10.84
CA LEU A 37 9.56 -2.06 10.72
C LEU A 37 9.96 -1.46 9.37
N ASP A 38 11.04 -1.93 8.76
CA ASP A 38 11.48 -1.44 7.44
C ASP A 38 10.55 -1.90 6.30
N ASP A 39 9.71 -2.91 6.56
CA ASP A 39 8.65 -3.31 5.66
C ASP A 39 7.36 -2.56 5.95
N VAL A 40 7.23 -1.82 7.07
CA VAL A 40 6.00 -1.09 7.40
C VAL A 40 6.00 0.26 6.72
N GLY A 41 5.08 0.43 5.78
CA GLY A 41 4.79 1.71 5.17
C GLY A 41 3.77 2.54 5.94
N ALA A 42 2.75 1.89 6.49
CA ALA A 42 1.78 2.55 7.35
C ALA A 42 1.17 1.59 8.36
N VAL A 43 0.73 2.15 9.48
CA VAL A 43 -0.13 1.49 10.47
C VAL A 43 -1.48 2.19 10.46
N ILE A 44 -2.54 1.47 10.11
CA ILE A 44 -3.92 1.97 10.19
C ILE A 44 -4.55 1.37 11.44
N VAL A 45 -5.08 2.23 12.30
CA VAL A 45 -5.74 1.83 13.55
C VAL A 45 -7.19 2.28 13.50
N HIS A 46 -8.11 1.32 13.55
CA HIS A 46 -9.56 1.55 13.57
C HIS A 46 -10.27 0.77 14.68
N ALA A 47 -9.55 -0.12 15.37
CA ALA A 47 -10.07 -0.89 16.50
C ALA A 47 -10.06 -0.09 17.81
N HIS A 48 -10.97 -0.43 18.70
CA HIS A 48 -11.11 0.21 20.02
C HIS A 48 -10.11 -0.39 21.02
N GLY A 49 -9.73 0.41 22.02
CA GLY A 49 -8.82 -0.05 23.08
C GLY A 49 -7.39 -0.35 22.60
N VAL A 50 -7.02 0.04 21.38
CA VAL A 50 -5.65 -0.10 20.89
C VAL A 50 -4.75 0.88 21.64
N THR A 51 -3.65 0.35 22.17
CA THR A 51 -2.60 1.15 22.80
C THR A 51 -1.30 1.00 22.03
N TRP A 52 -0.40 1.98 22.14
CA TRP A 52 0.90 1.91 21.50
C TRP A 52 1.99 2.54 22.36
N SER A 53 3.23 2.15 22.13
CA SER A 53 4.39 2.79 22.76
C SER A 53 4.90 3.98 21.94
N THR A 54 5.42 5.01 22.61
CA THR A 54 6.07 6.16 21.95
C THR A 54 7.20 5.71 21.02
N ASN A 55 7.99 4.71 21.43
CA ASN A 55 9.09 4.17 20.65
C ASN A 55 8.62 3.61 19.29
N LEU A 56 7.41 3.06 19.21
CA LEU A 56 6.84 2.62 17.94
C LEU A 56 6.61 3.79 17.00
N ILE A 57 6.00 4.87 17.49
CA ILE A 57 5.68 6.06 16.69
C ILE A 57 6.96 6.70 16.14
N VAL A 58 7.98 6.85 16.98
CA VAL A 58 9.29 7.37 16.58
C VAL A 58 9.93 6.46 15.52
N ALA A 59 9.96 5.14 15.76
CA ALA A 59 10.58 4.20 14.83
C ALA A 59 9.87 4.14 13.47
N LEU A 60 8.55 4.34 13.43
CA LEU A 60 7.78 4.48 12.20
C LEU A 60 8.16 5.79 11.47
N ALA A 61 8.18 6.92 12.19
CA ALA A 61 8.49 8.22 11.62
C ALA A 61 9.90 8.28 11.01
N GLU A 62 10.92 7.72 11.70
CA GLU A 62 12.29 7.62 11.20
C GLU A 62 12.42 6.80 9.90
N ARG A 63 11.46 5.92 9.62
CA ARG A 63 11.38 5.11 8.41
C ARG A 63 10.45 5.72 7.35
N GLY A 64 9.92 6.92 7.59
CA GLY A 64 8.93 7.56 6.71
C GLY A 64 7.56 6.89 6.73
N ALA A 65 7.31 5.98 7.68
CA ALA A 65 6.02 5.33 7.85
C ALA A 65 5.05 6.25 8.60
N VAL A 66 3.77 6.18 8.22
CA VAL A 66 2.71 6.98 8.86
C VAL A 66 1.83 6.11 9.75
N MET A 67 1.30 6.69 10.82
CA MET A 67 0.23 6.05 11.61
C MET A 67 -1.07 6.82 11.40
N LEU A 68 -2.10 6.13 10.94
CA LEU A 68 -3.42 6.69 10.68
C LEU A 68 -4.41 6.18 11.74
N LEU A 69 -5.03 7.10 12.46
CA LEU A 69 -6.06 6.79 13.46
C LEU A 69 -7.42 7.08 12.85
N CYS A 70 -8.28 6.08 12.82
CA CYS A 70 -9.63 6.16 12.27
C CYS A 70 -10.67 6.16 13.40
N GLY A 71 -11.74 6.92 13.20
CA GLY A 71 -12.92 6.88 14.07
C GLY A 71 -13.77 5.62 13.86
N SER A 72 -14.86 5.50 14.63
CA SER A 72 -15.78 4.35 14.59
C SER A 72 -16.45 4.11 13.24
N ASN A 73 -16.53 5.14 12.39
CA ASN A 73 -17.02 5.06 11.01
C ASN A 73 -15.89 4.80 9.98
N HIS A 74 -14.72 4.36 10.43
CA HIS A 74 -13.51 4.14 9.65
C HIS A 74 -12.93 5.38 8.95
N SER A 75 -13.45 6.58 9.25
CA SER A 75 -12.92 7.81 8.69
C SER A 75 -11.63 8.21 9.42
N PRO A 76 -10.59 8.65 8.70
CA PRO A 76 -9.39 9.21 9.30
C PRO A 76 -9.72 10.37 10.25
N ALA A 77 -9.36 10.22 11.53
CA ALA A 77 -9.54 11.23 12.58
C ALA A 77 -8.22 11.94 12.90
N ALA A 78 -7.10 11.21 12.85
CA ALA A 78 -5.76 11.78 13.04
C ALA A 78 -4.72 11.04 12.22
N ILE A 79 -3.62 11.72 11.91
CA ILE A 79 -2.46 11.13 11.25
C ILE A 79 -1.18 11.59 11.94
N CYS A 80 -0.32 10.63 12.29
CA CYS A 80 1.04 10.91 12.74
C CYS A 80 1.94 10.94 11.51
N LEU A 81 2.35 12.15 11.14
CA LEU A 81 3.25 12.41 10.02
C LEU A 81 4.68 12.60 10.52
N PRO A 82 5.69 12.04 9.83
CA PRO A 82 7.08 12.40 10.10
C PRO A 82 7.29 13.88 9.76
N ILE A 83 7.96 14.62 10.65
CA ILE A 83 8.34 16.02 10.38
C ILE A 83 9.48 16.08 9.36
N ASP A 84 10.39 15.12 9.39
CA ASP A 84 11.48 14.96 8.41
C ASP A 84 11.23 13.69 7.57
N GLY A 85 10.15 13.69 6.79
CA GLY A 85 9.75 12.53 5.99
C GLY A 85 10.41 12.46 4.60
N HIS A 86 11.00 13.55 4.13
CA HIS A 86 11.61 13.63 2.81
C HIS A 86 12.65 14.76 2.76
N HIS A 87 13.86 14.49 2.25
CA HIS A 87 14.96 15.46 2.17
C HIS A 87 14.59 16.81 1.50
N ALA A 88 13.69 16.79 0.52
CA ALA A 88 13.18 17.98 -0.19
C ALA A 88 11.81 18.50 0.31
N GLN A 89 11.33 18.06 1.48
CA GLN A 89 9.96 18.34 1.96
C GLN A 89 9.63 19.83 1.99
N ASN A 90 10.49 20.66 2.58
CA ASN A 90 10.26 22.11 2.67
C ASN A 90 10.07 22.74 1.28
N GLY A 91 10.98 22.46 0.36
CA GLY A 91 10.92 23.00 -1.01
C GLY A 91 9.69 22.54 -1.78
N ARG A 92 9.26 21.28 -1.61
CA ARG A 92 8.06 20.74 -2.24
C ARG A 92 6.77 21.31 -1.66
N MET A 93 6.67 21.44 -0.33
CA MET A 93 5.52 22.06 0.32
C MET A 93 5.42 23.56 -0.03
N ARG A 94 6.55 24.25 -0.13
CA ARG A 94 6.57 25.65 -0.59
C ARG A 94 6.09 25.78 -2.04
N ALA A 95 6.61 24.95 -2.95
CA ALA A 95 6.15 24.92 -4.34
C ALA A 95 4.66 24.57 -4.47
N GLN A 96 4.17 23.64 -3.64
CA GLN A 96 2.75 23.29 -3.54
C GLN A 96 1.90 24.47 -3.08
N TRP A 97 2.35 25.20 -2.05
CA TRP A 97 1.64 26.37 -1.51
C TRP A 97 1.62 27.55 -2.48
N GLU A 98 2.73 27.76 -3.18
CA GLU A 98 2.91 28.85 -4.15
C GLU A 98 2.29 28.52 -5.53
N ALA A 99 1.77 27.31 -5.72
CA ALA A 99 1.18 26.85 -6.97
C ALA A 99 0.04 27.77 -7.45
N GLY A 100 0.21 28.35 -8.64
CA GLY A 100 -0.79 29.22 -9.23
C GLY A 100 -2.08 28.48 -9.62
N ARG A 101 -3.22 29.20 -9.56
CA ARG A 101 -4.54 28.68 -9.95
C ARG A 101 -4.57 27.96 -11.32
N PRO A 102 -3.87 28.42 -12.38
CA PRO A 102 -3.85 27.72 -13.66
C PRO A 102 -3.30 26.29 -13.55
N LEU A 103 -2.19 26.11 -12.82
CA LEU A 103 -1.57 24.80 -12.61
C LEU A 103 -2.53 23.88 -11.85
N SER A 104 -3.10 24.35 -10.72
CA SER A 104 -4.03 23.55 -9.92
C SER A 104 -5.26 23.09 -10.72
N LYS A 105 -5.82 23.97 -11.56
CA LYS A 105 -6.93 23.61 -12.47
C LYS A 105 -6.54 22.54 -13.50
N GLN A 106 -5.33 22.62 -14.06
CA GLN A 106 -4.85 21.64 -15.02
C GLN A 106 -4.60 20.27 -14.36
N LEU A 107 -3.99 20.25 -13.18
CA LEU A 107 -3.74 19.04 -12.39
C LEU A 107 -5.06 18.36 -11.99
N TRP A 108 -6.00 19.14 -11.45
CA TRP A 108 -7.32 18.63 -11.11
C TRP A 108 -8.07 18.06 -12.31
N ARG A 109 -8.05 18.78 -13.44
CA ARG A 109 -8.65 18.28 -14.69
C ARG A 109 -8.07 16.92 -15.08
N ALA A 110 -6.75 16.74 -14.99
CA ALA A 110 -6.12 15.46 -15.31
C ALA A 110 -6.61 14.33 -14.39
N LEU A 111 -6.75 14.58 -13.09
CA LEU A 111 -7.27 13.62 -12.11
C LEU A 111 -8.73 13.22 -12.42
N VAL A 112 -9.60 14.20 -12.70
CA VAL A 112 -11.01 13.94 -13.07
C VAL A 112 -11.12 13.18 -14.39
N VAL A 113 -10.31 13.53 -15.40
CA VAL A 113 -10.28 12.78 -16.66
C VAL A 113 -9.89 11.32 -16.43
N ALA A 114 -8.89 11.06 -15.59
CA ALA A 114 -8.48 9.71 -15.24
C ALA A 114 -9.58 8.95 -14.49
N LYS A 115 -10.25 9.59 -13.52
CA LYS A 115 -11.43 9.04 -12.83
C LYS A 115 -12.50 8.56 -13.81
N ILE A 116 -12.91 9.42 -14.74
CA ILE A 116 -13.96 9.10 -15.72
C ILE A 116 -13.54 7.94 -16.63
N ARG A 117 -12.27 7.91 -17.08
CA ARG A 117 -11.75 6.79 -17.88
C ARG A 117 -11.77 5.47 -17.10
N TRP A 118 -11.36 5.49 -15.84
CA TRP A 118 -11.40 4.31 -14.97
C TRP A 118 -12.83 3.84 -14.68
N GLN A 119 -13.78 4.76 -14.49
CA GLN A 119 -15.20 4.42 -14.41
C GLN A 119 -15.70 3.70 -15.68
N GLY A 120 -15.32 4.21 -16.86
CA GLY A 120 -15.59 3.54 -18.13
C GLY A 120 -14.99 2.13 -18.20
N ALA A 121 -13.74 1.96 -17.77
CA ALA A 121 -13.06 0.67 -17.75
C ALA A 121 -13.75 -0.36 -16.83
N VAL A 122 -14.22 0.07 -15.65
CA VAL A 122 -14.97 -0.80 -14.73
C VAL A 122 -16.32 -1.19 -15.32
N LEU A 123 -17.05 -0.27 -15.95
CA LEU A 123 -18.29 -0.60 -16.66
C LEU A 123 -18.04 -1.62 -17.78
N ALA A 124 -16.99 -1.41 -18.57
CA ALA A 124 -16.56 -2.32 -19.61
C ALA A 124 -16.22 -3.72 -19.08
N ALA A 125 -15.53 -3.81 -17.94
CA ALA A 125 -15.18 -5.09 -17.30
C ALA A 125 -16.41 -5.85 -16.79
N ASN A 126 -17.51 -5.14 -16.51
CA ASN A 126 -18.80 -5.71 -16.08
C ASN A 126 -19.80 -5.85 -17.23
N GLY A 127 -19.35 -5.83 -18.49
CA GLY A 127 -20.19 -6.11 -19.66
C GLY A 127 -21.01 -4.92 -20.18
N HIS A 128 -20.84 -3.72 -19.61
CA HIS A 128 -21.54 -2.52 -20.05
C HIS A 128 -20.75 -1.73 -21.10
N SER A 129 -21.44 -0.84 -21.84
CA SER A 129 -20.78 0.04 -22.81
C SER A 129 -20.04 1.19 -22.14
N ALA A 130 -18.75 1.35 -22.45
CA ALA A 130 -17.90 2.42 -21.93
C ALA A 130 -17.79 3.64 -22.87
N THR A 131 -18.34 3.59 -24.09
CA THR A 131 -18.09 4.60 -25.15
C THR A 131 -18.45 6.02 -24.74
N ALA A 132 -19.47 6.18 -23.91
CA ALA A 132 -19.88 7.48 -23.40
C ALA A 132 -18.85 8.10 -22.45
N PHE A 133 -18.11 7.29 -21.69
CA PHE A 133 -17.13 7.78 -20.71
C PHE A 133 -15.88 8.33 -21.41
N ASP A 134 -15.48 7.77 -22.55
CA ASP A 134 -14.39 8.34 -23.38
C ASP A 134 -14.76 9.72 -23.95
N HIS A 135 -16.05 9.92 -24.27
CA HIS A 135 -16.56 11.22 -24.71
C HIS A 135 -16.65 12.22 -23.56
N LEU A 136 -17.18 11.82 -22.42
CA LEU A 136 -17.25 12.65 -21.21
C LEU A 136 -15.85 13.07 -20.76
N ALA A 137 -14.89 12.15 -20.71
CA ALA A 137 -13.51 12.45 -20.35
C ALA A 137 -12.87 13.53 -21.24
N ARG A 138 -13.17 13.54 -22.55
CA ARG A 138 -12.67 14.57 -23.47
C ARG A 138 -13.33 15.94 -23.28
N LYS A 139 -14.55 15.98 -22.73
CA LYS A 139 -15.32 17.20 -22.48
C LYS A 139 -14.93 17.94 -21.21
N VAL A 140 -14.25 17.28 -20.26
CA VAL A 140 -13.84 17.93 -19.00
C VAL A 140 -12.98 19.16 -19.33
N GLY A 141 -13.51 20.34 -19.02
CA GLY A 141 -12.87 21.63 -19.24
C GLY A 141 -12.06 22.11 -18.02
N SER A 142 -11.46 23.29 -18.13
CA SER A 142 -10.79 23.94 -16.98
C SER A 142 -11.83 24.34 -15.92
N GLY A 143 -11.77 23.73 -14.75
CA GLY A 143 -12.76 23.95 -13.67
C GLY A 143 -14.13 23.30 -13.91
N ASP A 144 -14.28 22.43 -14.92
CA ASP A 144 -15.49 21.66 -15.26
C ASP A 144 -16.81 22.43 -15.13
N PRO A 145 -17.00 23.55 -15.87
CA PRO A 145 -18.19 24.39 -15.73
C PRO A 145 -19.50 23.68 -16.07
N GLU A 146 -19.46 22.65 -16.93
CA GLU A 146 -20.61 21.81 -17.29
C GLU A 146 -20.86 20.67 -16.27
N ASN A 147 -20.02 20.56 -15.24
CA ASN A 147 -20.11 19.51 -14.22
C ASN A 147 -20.12 18.09 -14.81
N ILE A 148 -19.24 17.86 -15.80
CA ILE A 148 -19.05 16.60 -16.50
C ILE A 148 -18.73 15.48 -15.51
N GLU A 149 -17.99 15.75 -14.45
CA GLU A 149 -17.70 14.81 -13.37
C GLU A 149 -19.00 14.26 -12.74
N ALA A 150 -19.92 15.15 -12.35
CA ALA A 150 -21.19 14.73 -11.77
C ALA A 150 -22.08 14.02 -12.78
N GLN A 151 -22.06 14.43 -14.05
CA GLN A 151 -22.77 13.74 -15.13
C GLN A 151 -22.26 12.31 -15.31
N ALA A 152 -20.94 12.11 -15.30
CA ALA A 152 -20.31 10.79 -15.35
C ALA A 152 -20.74 9.93 -14.16
N ALA A 153 -20.69 10.47 -12.93
CA ALA A 153 -21.11 9.76 -11.72
C ALA A 153 -22.61 9.38 -11.74
N ARG A 154 -23.49 10.28 -12.21
CA ARG A 154 -24.93 10.04 -12.31
C ARG A 154 -25.27 8.92 -13.29
N ARG A 155 -24.45 8.73 -14.34
CA ARG A 155 -24.58 7.61 -15.28
C ARG A 155 -23.90 6.34 -14.76
N TYR A 156 -22.76 6.48 -14.10
CA TYR A 156 -21.92 5.37 -13.64
C TYR A 156 -22.66 4.48 -12.64
N TRP A 157 -23.21 5.07 -11.57
CA TRP A 157 -23.80 4.30 -10.48
C TRP A 157 -25.01 3.44 -10.88
N PRO A 158 -26.03 3.97 -11.60
CA PRO A 158 -27.15 3.14 -12.06
C PRO A 158 -26.72 2.05 -13.03
N THR A 159 -25.72 2.33 -13.88
CA THR A 159 -25.22 1.33 -14.84
C THR A 159 -24.48 0.20 -14.12
N LEU A 160 -23.70 0.52 -13.09
CA LEU A 160 -22.88 -0.47 -12.38
C LEU A 160 -23.66 -1.26 -11.30
N MET A 161 -24.53 -0.59 -10.55
CA MET A 161 -25.20 -1.15 -9.35
C MET A 161 -26.73 -1.26 -9.50
N GLY A 162 -27.27 -0.93 -10.67
CA GLY A 162 -28.71 -0.95 -10.95
C GLY A 162 -29.43 0.36 -10.62
N GLU A 163 -30.58 0.57 -11.26
CA GLU A 163 -31.36 1.82 -11.21
C GLU A 163 -31.82 2.23 -9.80
N ALA A 164 -32.02 1.25 -8.91
CA ALA A 164 -32.43 1.50 -7.52
C ALA A 164 -31.29 2.00 -6.63
N PHE A 165 -30.02 1.77 -7.01
CA PHE A 165 -28.89 2.16 -6.18
C PHE A 165 -28.72 3.69 -6.17
N ARG A 166 -28.49 4.22 -4.98
CA ARG A 166 -28.11 5.62 -4.76
C ARG A 166 -26.87 5.65 -3.88
N ARG A 167 -25.88 6.43 -4.33
CA ARG A 167 -24.67 6.67 -3.56
C ARG A 167 -25.01 7.63 -2.42
N ASP A 168 -25.04 7.11 -1.21
CA ASP A 168 -25.38 7.83 0.02
C ASP A 168 -24.32 7.50 1.08
N ARG A 169 -23.81 8.52 1.77
CA ARG A 169 -22.73 8.35 2.76
C ARG A 169 -23.23 7.73 4.05
N ASP A 170 -24.50 7.90 4.40
CA ASP A 170 -25.06 7.46 5.68
C ASP A 170 -25.84 6.15 5.56
N ALA A 171 -26.04 5.67 4.33
CA ALA A 171 -26.70 4.41 4.04
C ALA A 171 -25.83 3.18 4.35
N GLN A 172 -26.49 2.08 4.72
CA GLN A 172 -25.88 0.79 5.00
C GLN A 172 -25.62 -0.04 3.73
N GLY A 173 -25.16 -1.28 3.91
CA GLY A 173 -24.96 -2.24 2.81
C GLY A 173 -23.81 -1.84 1.88
N ALA A 174 -24.08 -1.82 0.57
CA ALA A 174 -23.09 -1.46 -0.45
C ALA A 174 -22.45 -0.08 -0.21
N ASN A 175 -23.19 0.89 0.34
CA ASN A 175 -22.64 2.20 0.67
C ASN A 175 -21.62 2.14 1.81
N ALA A 176 -21.86 1.32 2.84
CA ALA A 176 -20.92 1.10 3.94
C ALA A 176 -19.62 0.43 3.44
N LEU A 177 -19.74 -0.56 2.55
CA LEU A 177 -18.60 -1.19 1.88
C LEU A 177 -17.77 -0.19 1.07
N LEU A 178 -18.43 0.60 0.22
CA LEU A 178 -17.77 1.65 -0.56
C LEU A 178 -17.07 2.67 0.34
N ASN A 179 -17.74 3.15 1.40
CA ASN A 179 -17.19 4.08 2.37
C ASN A 179 -15.90 3.54 2.99
N TYR A 180 -15.93 2.28 3.47
CA TYR A 180 -14.77 1.63 4.05
C TYR A 180 -13.62 1.51 3.05
N GLY A 181 -13.90 0.99 1.85
CA GLY A 181 -12.88 0.82 0.81
C GLY A 181 -12.26 2.15 0.37
N TYR A 182 -13.06 3.22 0.28
CA TYR A 182 -12.53 4.56 0.00
C TYR A 182 -11.70 5.10 1.17
N ALA A 183 -12.05 4.82 2.41
CA ALA A 183 -11.24 5.23 3.56
C ALA A 183 -9.86 4.56 3.53
N VAL A 184 -9.78 3.26 3.23
CA VAL A 184 -8.53 2.52 3.06
C VAL A 184 -7.71 3.08 1.88
N MET A 185 -8.34 3.32 0.73
CA MET A 185 -7.63 3.87 -0.43
C MET A 185 -7.15 5.31 -0.17
N ARG A 186 -7.97 6.14 0.49
CA ARG A 186 -7.64 7.51 0.88
C ARG A 186 -6.42 7.54 1.81
N ALA A 187 -6.37 6.60 2.77
CA ALA A 187 -5.22 6.42 3.65
C ALA A 187 -3.93 6.17 2.87
N ALA A 188 -3.98 5.27 1.88
CA ALA A 188 -2.85 4.99 1.00
C ALA A 188 -2.44 6.23 0.18
N CYS A 189 -3.39 6.98 -0.38
CA CYS A 189 -3.11 8.22 -1.09
C CYS A 189 -2.49 9.29 -0.18
N ALA A 190 -3.03 9.49 1.02
CA ALA A 190 -2.51 10.45 2.00
C ALA A 190 -1.06 10.12 2.39
N ARG A 191 -0.78 8.84 2.62
CA ARG A 191 0.58 8.34 2.85
C ARG A 191 1.52 8.68 1.71
N ALA A 192 1.13 8.39 0.47
CA ALA A 192 1.98 8.63 -0.69
C ALA A 192 2.24 10.13 -0.92
N VAL A 193 1.24 10.98 -0.67
CA VAL A 193 1.37 12.44 -0.70
C VAL A 193 2.44 12.92 0.28
N VAL A 194 2.40 12.44 1.52
CA VAL A 194 3.38 12.79 2.55
C VAL A 194 4.78 12.28 2.19
N ALA A 195 4.88 11.02 1.74
CA ALA A 195 6.14 10.44 1.30
C ALA A 195 6.75 11.18 0.09
N ALA A 196 5.91 11.81 -0.74
CA ALA A 196 6.34 12.69 -1.81
C ALA A 196 6.76 14.08 -1.30
N GLY A 197 6.75 14.36 0.00
CA GLY A 197 7.10 15.66 0.58
C GLY A 197 6.04 16.73 0.35
N LEU A 198 4.78 16.34 0.15
CA LEU A 198 3.64 17.24 0.00
C LEU A 198 2.79 17.24 1.27
N HIS A 199 2.06 18.33 1.50
CA HIS A 199 1.13 18.42 2.62
C HIS A 199 -0.27 17.90 2.21
N PRO A 200 -0.90 16.99 2.98
CA PRO A 200 -2.16 16.35 2.60
C PRO A 200 -3.38 17.29 2.60
N SER A 201 -3.34 18.40 3.34
CA SER A 201 -4.46 19.36 3.40
C SER A 201 -4.47 20.41 2.27
N ILE A 202 -3.40 20.52 1.48
CA ILE A 202 -3.30 21.54 0.42
C ILE A 202 -3.68 20.90 -0.92
N GLY A 203 -4.99 20.88 -1.22
CA GLY A 203 -5.55 20.30 -2.44
C GLY A 203 -5.31 21.13 -3.71
N VAL A 204 -5.48 20.51 -4.87
CA VAL A 204 -5.50 21.18 -6.19
C VAL A 204 -6.89 21.71 -6.54
N HIS A 205 -7.94 21.12 -5.99
CA HIS A 205 -9.33 21.59 -6.15
C HIS A 205 -10.13 21.52 -4.86
N HIS A 206 -10.06 20.38 -4.14
CA HIS A 206 -10.67 20.29 -2.83
C HIS A 206 -10.05 21.34 -1.91
N ALA A 207 -10.86 22.30 -1.47
CA ALA A 207 -10.42 23.44 -0.65
C ALA A 207 -11.41 23.77 0.48
N HIS A 208 -12.32 22.84 0.79
CA HIS A 208 -13.26 23.03 1.89
C HIS A 208 -12.48 23.25 3.20
N ARG A 209 -12.76 24.36 3.90
CA ARG A 209 -11.97 24.83 5.05
C ARG A 209 -11.77 23.79 6.15
N GLY A 210 -12.70 22.85 6.29
CA GLY A 210 -12.63 21.77 7.28
C GLY A 210 -12.06 20.44 6.77
N ASN A 211 -11.51 20.34 5.56
CA ASN A 211 -10.98 19.07 5.03
C ASN A 211 -9.47 18.91 5.28
N PRO A 212 -9.05 18.06 6.23
CA PRO A 212 -7.63 17.86 6.55
C PRO A 212 -6.87 17.02 5.51
N PHE A 213 -7.53 16.37 4.55
CA PHE A 213 -6.90 15.51 3.54
C PHE A 213 -7.31 15.87 2.10
N ALA A 214 -7.51 17.15 1.83
CA ALA A 214 -7.97 17.62 0.53
C ALA A 214 -7.14 17.12 -0.67
N LEU A 215 -5.81 17.11 -0.55
CA LEU A 215 -4.96 16.59 -1.63
C LEU A 215 -5.09 15.07 -1.78
N ALA A 216 -5.28 14.33 -0.69
CA ALA A 216 -5.53 12.89 -0.78
C ALA A 216 -6.88 12.60 -1.46
N ASP A 217 -7.88 13.45 -1.22
CA ASP A 217 -9.20 13.38 -1.89
C ASP A 217 -9.13 13.77 -3.37
N ASP A 218 -8.16 14.58 -3.78
CA ASP A 218 -7.85 14.79 -5.20
C ASP A 218 -7.12 13.56 -5.80
N VAL A 219 -6.11 13.03 -5.12
CA VAL A 219 -5.24 11.93 -5.61
C VAL A 219 -5.97 10.59 -5.69
N ILE A 220 -6.97 10.34 -4.83
CA ILE A 220 -7.74 9.10 -4.85
C ILE A 220 -8.57 8.92 -6.12
N GLU A 221 -8.92 10.00 -6.83
CA GLU A 221 -9.92 9.99 -7.90
C GLU A 221 -9.71 8.92 -9.00
N PRO A 222 -8.49 8.69 -9.53
CA PRO A 222 -8.23 7.62 -10.49
C PRO A 222 -8.38 6.21 -9.89
N PHE A 223 -8.23 6.06 -8.58
CA PHE A 223 -8.19 4.78 -7.88
C PHE A 223 -9.55 4.37 -7.28
N ARG A 224 -10.52 5.28 -7.21
CA ARG A 224 -11.87 5.00 -6.69
C ARG A 224 -12.54 3.84 -7.43
N ALA A 225 -12.38 3.78 -8.74
CA ALA A 225 -12.97 2.72 -9.56
C ALA A 225 -12.48 1.31 -9.17
N LEU A 226 -11.27 1.17 -8.64
CA LEU A 226 -10.75 -0.11 -8.16
C LEU A 226 -11.50 -0.58 -6.92
N VAL A 227 -11.83 0.36 -6.01
CA VAL A 227 -12.68 0.11 -4.85
C VAL A 227 -14.08 -0.31 -5.30
N ASP A 228 -14.64 0.38 -6.29
CA ASP A 228 -15.96 0.06 -6.85
C ASP A 228 -15.99 -1.36 -7.42
N ALA A 229 -14.98 -1.71 -8.21
CA ALA A 229 -14.86 -3.03 -8.84
C ALA A 229 -14.65 -4.17 -7.83
N LEU A 230 -13.97 -3.91 -6.72
CA LEU A 230 -13.87 -4.87 -5.61
C LEU A 230 -15.21 -5.00 -4.88
N THR A 231 -15.91 -3.89 -4.64
CA THR A 231 -17.20 -3.88 -3.94
C THR A 231 -18.25 -4.71 -4.68
N ILE A 232 -18.34 -4.56 -6.01
CA ILE A 232 -19.24 -5.38 -6.84
C ILE A 232 -18.92 -6.87 -6.69
N ARG A 233 -17.64 -7.23 -6.64
CA ARG A 233 -17.22 -8.63 -6.47
C ARG A 233 -17.57 -9.16 -5.09
N LEU A 234 -17.37 -8.38 -4.04
CA LEU A 234 -17.78 -8.77 -2.68
C LEU A 234 -19.30 -9.02 -2.62
N ILE A 235 -20.10 -8.13 -3.20
CA ILE A 235 -21.56 -8.28 -3.25
C ILE A 235 -21.96 -9.53 -4.06
N ALA A 236 -21.30 -9.82 -5.17
CA ALA A 236 -21.53 -11.03 -5.96
C ALA A 236 -21.17 -12.33 -5.23
N HIS A 237 -20.39 -12.23 -4.14
CA HIS A 237 -20.06 -13.33 -3.22
C HIS A 237 -20.86 -13.24 -1.90
N ASP A 238 -22.01 -12.56 -1.91
CA ASP A 238 -22.91 -12.38 -0.76
C ASP A 238 -22.30 -11.65 0.45
N ILE A 239 -21.16 -10.98 0.27
CA ILE A 239 -20.54 -10.12 1.29
C ILE A 239 -21.12 -8.71 1.14
N THR A 240 -22.16 -8.43 1.92
CA THR A 240 -22.93 -7.16 1.84
C THR A 240 -22.64 -6.18 2.97
N GLY A 241 -21.80 -6.56 3.95
CA GLY A 241 -21.41 -5.72 5.08
C GLY A 241 -19.88 -5.64 5.26
N VAL A 242 -19.43 -4.72 6.11
CA VAL A 242 -18.00 -4.50 6.42
C VAL A 242 -17.48 -5.58 7.38
N THR A 243 -17.47 -6.83 6.91
CA THR A 243 -16.97 -8.01 7.62
C THR A 243 -15.45 -8.00 7.67
N SER A 244 -14.84 -8.83 8.53
CA SER A 244 -13.38 -9.02 8.53
C SER A 244 -12.84 -9.49 7.18
N GLU A 245 -13.63 -10.22 6.40
CA GLU A 245 -13.28 -10.62 5.04
C GLU A 245 -13.25 -9.43 4.07
N ALA A 246 -14.28 -8.58 4.09
CA ALA A 246 -14.30 -7.36 3.29
C ALA A 246 -13.13 -6.43 3.66
N LYS A 247 -12.86 -6.25 4.96
CA LYS A 247 -11.75 -5.43 5.47
C LYS A 247 -10.41 -5.91 4.91
N ARG A 248 -10.12 -7.22 4.99
CA ARG A 248 -8.91 -7.82 4.42
C ARG A 248 -8.82 -7.62 2.90
N ALA A 249 -9.94 -7.77 2.18
CA ALA A 249 -9.96 -7.58 0.74
C ALA A 249 -9.59 -6.14 0.34
N TYR A 250 -10.16 -5.13 1.02
CA TYR A 250 -9.83 -3.73 0.76
C TYR A 250 -8.40 -3.38 1.16
N ALA A 251 -7.90 -3.87 2.30
CA ALA A 251 -6.52 -3.66 2.71
C ALA A 251 -5.52 -4.27 1.70
N GLY A 252 -5.86 -5.43 1.11
CA GLY A 252 -5.06 -6.07 0.08
C GLY A 252 -5.05 -5.36 -1.28
N LEU A 253 -5.99 -4.43 -1.53
CA LEU A 253 -6.15 -3.79 -2.83
C LEU A 253 -4.91 -3.03 -3.29
N ILE A 254 -4.14 -2.46 -2.36
CA ILE A 254 -2.89 -1.75 -2.65
C ILE A 254 -1.80 -2.66 -3.26
N ALA A 255 -1.85 -3.96 -2.98
CA ALA A 255 -0.86 -4.94 -3.44
C ALA A 255 -1.29 -5.63 -4.74
N VAL A 256 -2.48 -5.32 -5.25
CA VAL A 256 -3.00 -5.90 -6.50
C VAL A 256 -2.20 -5.38 -7.68
N ASP A 257 -1.89 -6.28 -8.62
CA ASP A 257 -1.33 -5.94 -9.92
C ASP A 257 -2.33 -5.12 -10.74
N LEU A 258 -1.93 -3.91 -11.08
CA LEU A 258 -2.62 -2.98 -11.94
C LEU A 258 -2.00 -3.06 -13.35
N MET A 259 -2.78 -3.59 -14.29
CA MET A 259 -2.39 -3.57 -15.70
C MET A 259 -2.69 -2.17 -16.28
N LEU A 260 -1.67 -1.55 -16.87
CA LEU A 260 -1.71 -0.24 -17.48
C LEU A 260 -1.28 -0.34 -18.94
N ASP A 261 -1.51 0.71 -19.73
CA ASP A 261 -1.04 0.80 -21.11
C ASP A 261 0.50 0.68 -21.24
N ASP A 262 1.25 1.10 -20.20
CA ASP A 262 2.71 1.11 -20.17
C ASP A 262 3.34 -0.09 -19.43
N GLY A 263 2.53 -1.06 -19.00
CA GLY A 263 3.00 -2.31 -18.36
C GLY A 263 2.19 -2.74 -17.14
N ILE A 264 2.79 -3.60 -16.33
CA ILE A 264 2.20 -4.08 -15.07
C ILE A 264 2.92 -3.41 -13.91
N THR A 265 2.15 -2.84 -12.98
CA THR A 265 2.61 -2.27 -11.72
C THR A 265 1.70 -2.73 -10.59
N THR A 266 1.98 -2.38 -9.33
CA THR A 266 0.98 -2.53 -8.26
C THR A 266 0.18 -1.25 -8.09
N VAL A 267 -1.01 -1.35 -7.50
CA VAL A 267 -1.82 -0.17 -7.13
C VAL A 267 -1.01 0.78 -6.24
N TRP A 268 -0.27 0.25 -5.26
CA TRP A 268 0.60 1.06 -4.39
C TRP A 268 1.64 1.85 -5.17
N LEU A 269 2.38 1.19 -6.08
CA LEU A 269 3.41 1.85 -6.87
C LEU A 269 2.82 2.89 -7.84
N ALA A 270 1.61 2.64 -8.37
CA ALA A 270 0.89 3.64 -9.16
C ALA A 270 0.52 4.88 -8.32
N ILE A 271 0.03 4.70 -7.09
CA ILE A 271 -0.27 5.82 -6.17
C ILE A 271 1.01 6.60 -5.84
N GLN A 272 2.12 5.91 -5.54
CA GLN A 272 3.42 6.55 -5.29
C GLN A 272 3.90 7.37 -6.49
N ARG A 273 3.86 6.78 -7.70
CA ARG A 273 4.26 7.46 -8.93
C ARG A 273 3.39 8.70 -9.17
N THR A 274 2.08 8.62 -8.95
CA THR A 274 1.18 9.78 -9.04
C THR A 274 1.56 10.87 -8.03
N ALA A 275 1.78 10.54 -6.75
CA ALA A 275 2.16 11.53 -5.75
C ALA A 275 3.54 12.17 -6.03
N GLN A 276 4.53 11.39 -6.44
CA GLN A 276 5.87 11.88 -6.80
C GLN A 276 5.84 12.78 -8.04
N THR A 277 5.06 12.41 -9.06
CA THR A 277 4.92 13.21 -10.29
C THR A 277 4.10 14.48 -10.07
N LEU A 278 3.11 14.43 -9.17
CA LEU A 278 2.39 15.59 -8.70
C LEU A 278 3.32 16.58 -7.99
N ALA A 279 4.20 16.08 -7.10
CA ALA A 279 5.21 16.93 -6.45
C ALA A 279 6.15 17.58 -7.47
N ARG A 280 6.60 16.84 -8.48
CA ARG A 280 7.40 17.40 -9.58
C ARG A 280 6.64 18.49 -10.35
N SER A 281 5.34 18.30 -10.59
CA SER A 281 4.50 19.28 -11.27
C SER A 281 4.41 20.60 -10.50
N PHE A 282 4.33 20.55 -9.17
CA PHE A 282 4.39 21.75 -8.34
C PHE A 282 5.75 22.47 -8.44
N GLN A 283 6.85 21.71 -8.42
CA GLN A 283 8.19 22.28 -8.50
C GLN A 283 8.51 22.88 -9.88
N SER A 284 8.06 22.24 -10.97
CA SER A 284 8.34 22.68 -12.34
C SER A 284 7.33 23.70 -12.87
N GLY A 285 6.16 23.81 -12.23
CA GLY A 285 5.04 24.59 -12.72
C GLY A 285 4.31 23.97 -13.91
N ARG A 286 4.61 22.71 -14.29
CA ARG A 286 4.05 22.06 -15.48
C ARG A 286 3.12 20.90 -15.11
N ALA A 287 1.86 21.01 -15.49
CA ALA A 287 0.89 19.93 -15.28
C ALA A 287 1.19 18.65 -16.08
N THR A 288 1.97 18.75 -17.18
CA THR A 288 2.38 17.61 -18.01
C THR A 288 3.34 16.65 -17.31
N ASP A 289 3.94 17.07 -16.20
CA ASP A 289 4.84 16.21 -15.42
C ASP A 289 4.07 15.19 -14.56
N LEU A 290 2.76 15.40 -14.35
CA LEU A 290 1.86 14.50 -13.63
C LEU A 290 1.60 13.23 -14.44
N ILE A 291 1.90 12.08 -13.85
CA ILE A 291 1.63 10.78 -14.45
C ILE A 291 0.51 10.10 -13.67
N LEU A 292 -0.53 9.72 -14.39
CA LEU A 292 -1.70 9.02 -13.85
C LEU A 292 -1.79 7.63 -14.46
N PRO A 293 -2.28 6.63 -13.70
CA PRO A 293 -2.56 5.32 -14.28
C PRO A 293 -3.67 5.44 -15.32
N ALA A 294 -3.45 4.87 -16.51
CA ALA A 294 -4.46 4.73 -17.54
C ALA A 294 -4.99 3.29 -17.56
N PRO A 295 -6.31 3.08 -17.62
CA PRO A 295 -6.85 1.74 -17.80
C PRO A 295 -6.44 1.20 -19.18
N PRO A 296 -6.22 -0.12 -19.34
CA PRO A 296 -5.77 -0.69 -20.59
C PRO A 296 -6.78 -0.40 -21.72
N LEU A 297 -6.30 0.11 -22.84
CA LEU A 297 -7.11 0.30 -24.06
C LEU A 297 -7.67 -1.06 -24.51
N ARG A 298 -8.98 -1.13 -24.77
CA ARG A 298 -9.56 -2.30 -25.44
C ARG A 298 -8.91 -2.43 -26.81
N ALA A 299 -8.23 -3.57 -27.07
CA ALA A 299 -7.86 -3.95 -28.42
C ALA A 299 -9.11 -3.95 -29.31
N GLY A 300 -8.97 -3.40 -30.51
CA GLY A 300 -10.05 -2.82 -31.30
C GLY A 300 -11.22 -3.72 -31.73
N THR A 301 -12.20 -3.04 -32.29
CA THR A 301 -13.41 -3.49 -32.96
C THR A 301 -13.24 -4.73 -33.85
N GLY A 302 -13.99 -5.80 -33.54
CA GLY A 302 -14.26 -6.93 -34.44
C GLY A 302 -15.52 -7.66 -33.96
N ARG A 303 -16.40 -8.07 -34.89
CA ARG A 303 -17.67 -8.81 -34.68
C ARG A 303 -17.51 -10.05 -33.76
N PRO A 304 -18.61 -10.62 -33.19
CA PRO A 304 -18.54 -11.70 -32.21
C PRO A 304 -18.12 -13.02 -32.87
N GLY A 305 -16.82 -13.19 -33.07
CA GLY A 305 -16.18 -14.45 -33.40
C GLY A 305 -15.28 -14.82 -32.25
N ARG A 306 -15.59 -15.95 -31.60
CA ARG A 306 -14.72 -16.75 -30.71
C ARG A 306 -13.31 -16.16 -30.53
N ILE A 307 -13.09 -15.40 -29.46
CA ILE A 307 -11.74 -14.99 -29.04
C ILE A 307 -11.30 -15.94 -27.94
N ASP A 308 -10.48 -16.90 -28.33
CA ASP A 308 -9.64 -17.67 -27.44
C ASP A 308 -8.65 -16.73 -26.71
N ARG A 309 -8.68 -16.80 -25.37
CA ARG A 309 -7.52 -16.79 -24.47
C ARG A 309 -6.53 -15.61 -24.47
N ALA A 310 -7.00 -14.35 -24.50
CA ALA A 310 -6.16 -13.20 -24.11
C ALA A 310 -6.76 -12.28 -23.03
N MET A 311 -7.93 -12.60 -22.47
CA MET A 311 -8.34 -12.18 -21.13
C MET A 311 -8.35 -13.44 -20.25
N SER A 312 -7.22 -13.78 -19.63
CA SER A 312 -7.28 -14.72 -18.52
C SER A 312 -7.94 -14.01 -17.32
N PRO A 313 -8.99 -14.57 -16.73
CA PRO A 313 -9.84 -13.95 -15.72
C PRO A 313 -9.18 -13.95 -14.33
N ARG A 314 -8.03 -13.33 -14.13
CA ARG A 314 -7.41 -13.23 -12.78
C ARG A 314 -8.01 -12.16 -11.87
N LEU A 315 -9.07 -11.49 -12.31
CA LEU A 315 -9.94 -10.70 -11.45
C LEU A 315 -11.34 -11.33 -11.31
N ALA A 316 -11.71 -12.31 -12.15
CA ALA A 316 -13.04 -12.93 -12.17
C ALA A 316 -13.08 -14.41 -11.74
N THR A 317 -11.94 -15.10 -11.65
CA THR A 317 -11.87 -16.48 -11.11
C THR A 317 -10.78 -16.67 -10.06
N THR A 318 -10.21 -15.58 -9.55
CA THR A 318 -9.36 -15.70 -8.36
C THR A 318 -10.31 -15.94 -7.20
N PRO A 319 -10.20 -17.07 -6.48
CA PRO A 319 -10.91 -17.22 -5.22
C PRO A 319 -10.64 -15.96 -4.40
N ILE A 320 -11.61 -15.46 -3.64
CA ILE A 320 -11.24 -14.71 -2.43
C ILE A 320 -10.21 -15.60 -1.76
N PRO A 321 -8.93 -15.17 -1.59
CA PRO A 321 -7.92 -16.08 -1.11
C PRO A 321 -8.36 -16.51 0.29
N ALA A 322 -8.88 -17.74 0.37
CA ALA A 322 -8.96 -18.46 1.61
C ALA A 322 -7.51 -18.66 2.03
N SER A 323 -7.02 -17.74 2.87
CA SER A 323 -5.67 -17.75 3.43
C SER A 323 -4.53 -17.91 2.41
N GLY A 324 -3.82 -16.82 2.13
CA GLY A 324 -2.42 -16.87 1.71
C GLY A 324 -2.13 -16.84 0.21
N ALA A 325 -1.07 -16.09 -0.11
CA ALA A 325 -0.35 -16.03 -1.38
C ALA A 325 -1.01 -15.23 -2.52
N ALA A 326 -1.00 -13.90 -2.38
CA ALA A 326 -0.95 -13.01 -3.54
C ALA A 326 0.42 -13.14 -4.22
N GLN A 327 0.42 -13.72 -5.41
CA GLN A 327 1.60 -14.00 -6.22
C GLN A 327 2.11 -12.70 -6.86
N LEU A 328 3.00 -11.99 -6.16
CA LEU A 328 3.67 -10.76 -6.63
C LEU A 328 4.61 -11.08 -7.80
N SER A 329 4.33 -10.50 -8.96
CA SER A 329 5.14 -10.60 -10.17
C SER A 329 6.32 -9.60 -10.14
N GLY A 330 7.51 -10.04 -10.58
CA GLY A 330 8.49 -9.15 -11.22
C GLY A 330 9.84 -8.93 -10.51
N TYR A 331 9.91 -8.93 -9.18
CA TYR A 331 11.17 -8.92 -8.44
C TYR A 331 11.08 -9.98 -7.33
N ARG A 332 11.81 -11.08 -7.51
CA ARG A 332 11.73 -12.25 -6.62
C ARG A 332 11.96 -11.81 -5.17
N LEU A 333 10.99 -12.07 -4.31
CA LEU A 333 11.11 -12.04 -2.87
C LEU A 333 12.40 -12.78 -2.46
N MET A 334 13.22 -12.15 -1.62
CA MET A 334 14.54 -12.66 -1.24
C MET A 334 14.64 -12.78 0.28
N TRP A 335 15.60 -13.56 0.73
CA TRP A 335 15.99 -13.68 2.12
C TRP A 335 17.51 -13.57 2.22
N ILE A 336 17.97 -13.04 3.33
CA ILE A 336 19.38 -12.94 3.70
C ILE A 336 19.61 -13.80 4.93
N PHE A 337 20.56 -14.72 4.86
CA PHE A 337 21.20 -15.32 6.03
C PHE A 337 22.53 -14.65 6.29
N VAL A 338 22.70 -14.17 7.51
CA VAL A 338 23.99 -13.77 8.08
C VAL A 338 24.43 -14.88 9.00
N MET A 339 25.49 -15.57 8.62
CA MET A 339 26.12 -16.66 9.35
C MET A 339 27.45 -16.13 9.87
N PHE A 340 27.77 -16.37 11.14
CA PHE A 340 29.02 -15.84 11.68
C PHE A 340 29.68 -16.81 12.67
N ASP A 341 31.01 -16.78 12.69
CA ASP A 341 31.83 -17.39 13.73
C ASP A 341 32.72 -16.31 14.34
N LEU A 342 32.28 -15.78 15.49
CA LEU A 342 32.96 -14.70 16.18
C LEU A 342 33.64 -15.26 17.43
N PRO A 343 34.90 -14.87 17.71
CA PRO A 343 35.58 -15.32 18.91
C PRO A 343 34.81 -14.86 20.16
N VAL A 344 34.80 -15.70 21.20
CA VAL A 344 34.13 -15.42 22.48
C VAL A 344 35.01 -15.76 23.69
N THR A 345 36.30 -16.00 23.47
CA THR A 345 37.28 -16.43 24.48
C THR A 345 37.57 -15.36 25.53
N THR A 346 37.62 -14.10 25.12
CA THR A 346 37.81 -12.97 26.04
C THR A 346 36.51 -12.21 26.29
N LYS A 347 36.43 -11.47 27.40
CA LYS A 347 35.29 -10.58 27.68
C LYS A 347 35.09 -9.52 26.60
N SER A 348 36.17 -9.02 25.99
CA SER A 348 36.10 -8.04 24.89
C SER A 348 35.45 -8.65 23.66
N GLU A 349 35.92 -9.84 23.26
CA GLU A 349 35.40 -10.58 22.10
C GLU A 349 33.93 -11.00 22.30
N SER A 350 33.59 -11.50 23.49
CA SER A 350 32.19 -11.83 23.84
C SER A 350 31.25 -10.61 23.79
N ARG A 351 31.74 -9.43 24.20
CA ARG A 351 31.00 -8.16 24.07
C ARG A 351 30.83 -7.75 22.61
N ALA A 352 31.89 -7.84 21.79
CA ALA A 352 31.82 -7.53 20.36
C ALA A 352 30.84 -8.47 19.62
N ALA A 353 30.90 -9.77 19.89
CA ALA A 353 29.97 -10.75 19.33
C ALA A 353 28.52 -10.48 19.76
N THR A 354 28.32 -10.12 21.04
CA THR A 354 27.00 -9.73 21.55
C THR A 354 26.50 -8.45 20.89
N LYS A 355 27.36 -7.45 20.69
CA LYS A 355 27.05 -6.19 20.02
C LYS A 355 26.63 -6.43 18.57
N PHE A 356 27.39 -7.22 17.81
CA PHE A 356 27.05 -7.54 16.41
C PHE A 356 25.73 -8.29 16.31
N ARG A 357 25.50 -9.26 17.20
CA ARG A 357 24.23 -9.99 17.28
C ARG A 357 23.05 -9.07 17.60
N GLN A 358 23.23 -8.14 18.55
CA GLN A 358 22.20 -7.16 18.89
C GLN A 358 21.92 -6.22 17.72
N TYR A 359 22.97 -5.75 17.05
CA TYR A 359 22.85 -4.96 15.83
C TYR A 359 22.01 -5.66 14.75
N LEU A 360 22.28 -6.94 14.46
CA LEU A 360 21.47 -7.71 13.50
C LEU A 360 20.00 -7.78 13.93
N LEU A 361 19.74 -8.03 15.21
CA LEU A 361 18.38 -8.01 15.75
C LEU A 361 17.74 -6.63 15.59
N ASP A 362 18.46 -5.53 15.83
CA ASP A 362 17.95 -4.17 15.72
C ASP A 362 17.65 -3.76 14.27
N GLU A 363 18.41 -4.29 13.31
CA GLU A 363 18.10 -4.27 11.87
C GLU A 363 16.95 -5.23 11.50
N GLY A 364 16.32 -5.90 12.48
CA GLY A 364 15.19 -6.81 12.33
C GLY A 364 15.52 -8.15 11.69
N PHE A 365 16.75 -8.64 11.84
CA PHE A 365 17.03 -10.05 11.57
C PHE A 365 16.41 -10.92 12.67
N GLU A 366 15.87 -12.06 12.29
CA GLU A 366 15.40 -13.08 13.23
C GLU A 366 16.48 -14.14 13.45
N LYS A 367 16.63 -14.60 14.68
CA LYS A 367 17.51 -15.73 14.97
C LYS A 367 16.93 -17.01 14.35
N SER A 368 17.63 -17.57 13.36
CA SER A 368 17.30 -18.85 12.74
C SER A 368 17.93 -20.00 13.53
N GLN A 369 19.23 -19.89 13.81
CA GLN A 369 20.02 -20.77 14.69
C GLN A 369 21.02 -19.93 15.50
N PHE A 370 21.87 -20.55 16.32
CA PHE A 370 22.78 -19.83 17.23
C PHE A 370 23.50 -18.64 16.60
N SER A 371 24.26 -18.90 15.54
CA SER A 371 25.02 -17.87 14.82
C SER A 371 24.50 -17.67 13.39
N VAL A 372 23.21 -17.94 13.18
CA VAL A 372 22.55 -17.79 11.87
C VAL A 372 21.32 -16.91 12.04
N TYR A 373 21.34 -15.77 11.37
CA TYR A 373 20.33 -14.74 11.44
C TYR A 373 19.69 -14.53 10.08
N ALA A 374 18.37 -14.47 10.03
CA ALA A 374 17.59 -14.45 8.80
C ALA A 374 16.78 -13.17 8.68
N ARG A 375 16.74 -12.57 7.49
CA ARG A 375 15.86 -11.43 7.21
C ARG A 375 15.22 -11.58 5.84
N PHE A 376 13.93 -11.28 5.76
CA PHE A 376 13.22 -11.18 4.50
C PHE A 376 13.54 -9.84 3.81
N CYS A 377 13.65 -9.85 2.49
CA CYS A 377 13.91 -8.68 1.66
C CYS A 377 12.99 -8.66 0.44
N SER A 378 12.40 -7.51 0.19
CA SER A 378 11.51 -7.24 -0.93
C SER A 378 12.29 -6.78 -2.16
N GLY A 379 13.23 -7.63 -2.61
CA GLY A 379 14.02 -7.46 -3.82
C GLY A 379 15.48 -7.06 -3.59
N LYS A 380 16.22 -6.93 -4.69
CA LYS A 380 17.68 -6.81 -4.71
C LYS A 380 18.21 -5.52 -4.09
N GLU A 381 17.56 -4.38 -4.35
CA GLU A 381 18.01 -3.07 -3.82
C GLU A 381 17.97 -3.01 -2.29
N GLN A 382 16.92 -3.57 -1.68
CA GLN A 382 16.79 -3.62 -0.22
C GLN A 382 17.86 -4.55 0.37
N MET A 383 18.14 -5.67 -0.30
CA MET A 383 19.24 -6.56 0.08
C MET A 383 20.60 -5.86 0.02
N GLU A 384 20.89 -5.15 -1.07
CA GLU A 384 22.14 -4.38 -1.22
C GLU A 384 22.26 -3.28 -0.17
N ALA A 385 21.15 -2.66 0.24
CA ALA A 385 21.13 -1.71 1.34
C ALA A 385 21.51 -2.36 2.68
N TYR A 386 20.97 -3.54 3.01
CA TYR A 386 21.37 -4.26 4.23
C TYR A 386 22.80 -4.73 4.20
N LEU A 387 23.30 -5.20 3.05
CA LEU A 387 24.71 -5.59 2.90
C LEU A 387 25.63 -4.42 3.27
N ARG A 388 25.38 -3.22 2.74
CA ARG A 388 26.15 -2.02 3.08
C ARG A 388 26.08 -1.66 4.57
N ARG A 389 24.92 -1.82 5.21
CA ARG A 389 24.76 -1.54 6.64
C ARG A 389 25.53 -2.56 7.50
N ILE A 390 25.46 -3.84 7.15
CA ILE A 390 26.20 -4.91 7.83
C ILE A 390 27.70 -4.69 7.69
N GLU A 391 28.16 -4.38 6.47
CA GLU A 391 29.56 -4.06 6.17
C GLU A 391 30.09 -2.91 7.05
N ALA A 392 29.28 -1.87 7.24
CA ALA A 392 29.62 -0.74 8.11
C ALA A 392 29.66 -1.07 9.61
N ASN A 393 29.18 -2.24 10.04
CA ASN A 393 29.07 -2.64 11.45
C ASN A 393 29.76 -3.99 11.74
N LEU A 394 30.67 -4.44 10.87
CA LEU A 394 31.42 -5.68 11.08
C LEU A 394 32.30 -5.58 12.36
N PRO A 395 32.41 -6.66 13.14
CA PRO A 395 33.37 -6.75 14.23
C PRO A 395 34.81 -6.90 13.69
N ASP A 396 35.80 -6.42 14.45
CA ASP A 396 37.22 -6.45 14.07
C ASP A 396 37.82 -7.86 13.88
N LYS A 397 37.16 -8.88 14.46
CA LYS A 397 37.60 -10.29 14.42
C LYS A 397 36.42 -11.21 14.15
N GLY A 398 36.73 -12.37 13.56
CA GLY A 398 35.78 -13.43 13.26
C GLY A 398 35.42 -13.48 11.78
N GLU A 399 34.65 -14.50 11.40
CA GLU A 399 34.21 -14.71 10.03
C GLU A 399 32.71 -14.47 9.90
N ILE A 400 32.30 -13.77 8.84
CA ILE A 400 30.90 -13.49 8.55
C ILE A 400 30.63 -13.87 7.10
N HIS A 401 29.72 -14.81 6.90
CA HIS A 401 29.25 -15.25 5.60
C HIS A 401 27.80 -14.81 5.39
N ILE A 402 27.54 -14.14 4.28
CA ILE A 402 26.20 -13.70 3.91
C ILE A 402 25.73 -14.49 2.70
N LEU A 403 24.60 -15.19 2.86
CA LEU A 403 23.97 -15.94 1.79
C LEU A 403 22.60 -15.33 1.48
N SER A 404 22.32 -15.11 0.21
CA SER A 404 20.98 -14.69 -0.24
C SER A 404 20.30 -15.80 -1.03
N PHE A 405 19.00 -15.95 -0.85
CA PHE A 405 18.20 -16.93 -1.58
C PHE A 405 16.79 -16.39 -1.81
N THR A 406 16.12 -16.94 -2.82
CA THR A 406 14.73 -16.59 -3.13
C THR A 406 13.78 -17.16 -2.07
N ASP A 407 12.60 -16.56 -1.95
CA ASP A 407 11.56 -17.03 -1.03
C ASP A 407 11.21 -18.51 -1.24
N ARG A 408 11.07 -18.95 -2.48
CA ARG A 408 10.87 -20.37 -2.82
C ARG A 408 12.03 -21.27 -2.36
N GLN A 409 13.28 -20.78 -2.42
CA GLN A 409 14.43 -21.53 -1.89
C GLN A 409 14.40 -21.58 -0.36
N TYR A 410 13.95 -20.52 0.32
CA TYR A 410 13.78 -20.49 1.77
C TYR A 410 12.71 -21.48 2.26
N GLU A 411 11.55 -21.51 1.60
CA GLU A 411 10.45 -22.46 1.91
C GLU A 411 10.91 -23.92 1.76
N ASN A 412 11.78 -24.19 0.79
CA ASN A 412 12.34 -25.52 0.54
C ASN A 412 13.44 -25.93 1.53
N ILE A 413 13.82 -25.09 2.49
CA ILE A 413 14.82 -25.46 3.51
C ILE A 413 14.26 -26.60 4.36
N ILE A 414 14.88 -27.77 4.25
CA ILE A 414 14.55 -28.96 5.04
C ILE A 414 15.10 -28.76 6.46
N ARG A 415 14.26 -29.01 7.46
CA ARG A 415 14.63 -28.87 8.88
C ARG A 415 14.33 -30.14 9.65
N PHE A 416 15.29 -30.54 10.48
CA PHE A 416 15.17 -31.63 11.42
C PHE A 416 15.32 -31.08 12.84
N ALA A 417 14.51 -31.57 13.79
CA ALA A 417 14.66 -31.28 15.22
C ALA A 417 14.23 -32.51 16.03
N GLY A 418 15.10 -32.97 16.93
CA GLY A 418 14.79 -34.14 17.77
C GLY A 418 14.43 -35.40 16.96
N GLN A 419 15.24 -35.74 15.95
CA GLN A 419 15.07 -36.89 15.04
C GLN A 419 13.82 -36.89 14.14
N SER A 420 13.00 -35.83 14.15
CA SER A 420 11.82 -35.72 13.29
C SER A 420 11.92 -34.53 12.32
N ARG A 421 11.33 -34.69 11.13
CA ARG A 421 11.19 -33.60 10.15
C ARG A 421 10.14 -32.63 10.66
N ARG A 422 10.51 -31.36 10.83
CA ARG A 422 9.52 -30.32 11.17
C ARG A 422 8.79 -29.83 9.92
N GLN A 423 7.57 -29.35 10.11
CA GLN A 423 6.86 -28.62 9.05
C GLN A 423 7.67 -27.38 8.63
N PRO A 424 7.65 -27.02 7.33
CA PRO A 424 8.20 -25.75 6.86
C PRO A 424 7.63 -24.59 7.67
N ARG A 425 8.44 -23.56 7.97
CA ARG A 425 7.86 -22.30 8.47
C ARG A 425 6.95 -21.79 7.35
N LYS A 426 5.67 -21.58 7.64
CA LYS A 426 4.84 -20.75 6.78
C LYS A 426 5.47 -19.36 6.74
N ASN A 427 5.52 -18.75 5.56
CA ASN A 427 5.92 -17.36 5.42
C ASN A 427 5.10 -16.51 6.41
N PRO A 428 5.67 -15.42 6.97
CA PRO A 428 4.84 -14.44 7.65
C PRO A 428 3.74 -14.04 6.67
N ASP A 429 2.48 -14.31 7.01
CA ASP A 429 1.37 -14.29 6.06
C ASP A 429 1.44 -13.03 5.19
N GLN A 430 1.65 -13.28 3.89
CA GLN A 430 1.81 -12.23 2.92
C GLN A 430 0.41 -11.67 2.65
N LEU A 431 0.13 -10.56 3.33
CA LEU A 431 -1.13 -9.83 3.44
C LEU A 431 -2.09 -10.38 4.51
N ALA A 432 -2.53 -9.45 5.37
CA ALA A 432 -3.38 -9.60 6.55
C ALA A 432 -2.68 -10.17 7.80
N LEU A 433 -2.34 -9.28 8.74
CA LEU A 433 -2.08 -9.65 10.13
C LEU A 433 -2.97 -8.81 11.06
N PHE A 434 -4.08 -9.44 11.46
CA PHE A 434 -4.96 -9.23 12.63
C PHE A 434 -5.92 -8.03 12.72
#